data_AF-M1P7E8-F1
#
_entry.id   AF-M1P7E8-F1
#
_cell.length_a   1.000
_cell.length_b   1.000
_cell.length_c   1.000
_cell.angle_alpha   90.00
_cell.angle_beta   90.00
_cell.angle_gamma   90.00
#
_symmetry.space_group_name_H-M   'P 1'
#
loop_
_entity.id
_entity.type
_entity.pdbx_description
1 polymer ?
#
loop_
_entity_poly.entity_id
_entity_poly.type
_entity_poly.pdbx_seq_one_letter_code
_entity_poly.pdbx_strand_id
1 'polypeptide(L)'
;MSPILRRVIYVATYEIIAILFVTTALVVLGFGGGSSGLIAVVSSAVAIVWNFVWNTIFEAWERRQSSQKRTLGRRIVHSLGFEGGLVVFLVPILAWILQVSLVEAFLLEIGLLIFFLLYTFVFAWVFDLVLPPRHNVVHSSEPH
;
A
#
# COMPACT_ATOMS: atom_id res chain seq x y z
N MET A 1 11.41 -19.53 17.90
CA MET A 1 10.05 -19.16 17.45
C MET A 1 9.77 -19.83 16.12
N SER A 2 8.54 -20.31 15.91
CA SER A 2 8.09 -20.84 14.61
C SER A 2 8.08 -19.73 13.56
N PRO A 3 8.41 -19.99 12.29
CA PRO A 3 8.29 -19.01 11.20
C PRO A 3 6.89 -18.41 11.08
N ILE A 4 5.85 -19.21 11.34
CA ILE A 4 4.45 -18.76 11.31
C ILE A 4 4.20 -17.76 12.44
N LEU A 5 4.65 -18.07 13.66
CA LEU A 5 4.48 -17.19 14.81
C LEU A 5 5.17 -15.83 14.59
N ARG A 6 6.37 -15.82 14.00
CA ARG A 6 7.06 -14.57 13.65
C ARG A 6 6.24 -13.72 12.67
N ARG A 7 5.66 -14.35 11.64
CA ARG A 7 4.81 -13.67 10.64
C ARG A 7 3.54 -13.10 11.28
N VAL A 8 2.89 -13.87 12.15
CA VAL A 8 1.69 -13.41 12.87
C VAL A 8 2.03 -12.21 13.75
N ILE A 9 3.11 -12.27 14.52
CA ILE A 9 3.54 -11.15 15.37
C ILE A 9 3.86 -9.92 14.51
N TYR A 10 4.60 -10.09 13.41
CA TYR A 10 4.92 -9.01 12.47
C TYR A 10 3.67 -8.30 11.98
N VAL A 11 2.72 -9.05 11.41
CA VAL A 11 1.50 -8.48 10.84
C VAL A 11 0.66 -7.83 11.93
N ALA A 12 0.47 -8.50 13.07
CA ALA A 12 -0.35 -7.96 14.15
C ALA A 12 0.21 -6.65 14.72
N THR A 13 1.51 -6.58 15.01
CA THR A 13 2.12 -5.36 15.57
C THR A 13 2.19 -4.24 14.53
N TYR A 14 2.44 -4.57 13.26
CA TYR A 14 2.38 -3.60 12.15
C TYR A 14 1.00 -2.97 12.04
N GLU A 15 -0.05 -3.79 11.91
CA GLU A 15 -1.42 -3.31 11.73
C GLU A 15 -1.91 -2.49 12.93
N ILE A 16 -1.66 -2.95 14.16
CA ILE A 16 -2.10 -2.23 15.37
C ILE A 16 -1.47 -0.84 15.45
N ILE A 17 -0.16 -0.72 15.20
CA ILE A 17 0.54 0.58 15.27
C ILE A 17 0.05 1.49 14.14
N ALA A 18 -0.09 0.97 12.92
CA ALA A 18 -0.61 1.72 11.78
C ALA A 18 -2.02 2.25 12.04
N ILE A 19 -2.94 1.40 12.50
CA ILE A 19 -4.32 1.78 12.81
C ILE A 19 -4.36 2.86 13.90
N LEU A 20 -3.60 2.69 14.99
CA LEU A 20 -3.54 3.67 16.06
C LEU A 20 -3.03 5.03 15.56
N PHE A 21 -1.95 5.03 14.77
CA PHE A 21 -1.37 6.26 14.23
C PHE A 21 -2.35 6.96 13.28
N VAL A 22 -2.88 6.25 12.28
CA VAL A 22 -3.79 6.82 11.27
C VAL A 22 -5.08 7.30 11.92
N THR A 23 -5.67 6.52 12.82
CA THR A 23 -6.90 6.93 13.54
C THR A 23 -6.64 8.18 14.37
N THR A 24 -5.54 8.24 15.12
CA THR A 24 -5.18 9.43 15.92
C THR A 24 -4.93 10.64 15.05
N ALA A 25 -4.18 10.49 13.95
CA ALA A 25 -3.89 11.56 13.02
C ALA A 25 -5.18 12.12 12.41
N LEU A 26 -6.09 11.25 11.95
CA LEU A 26 -7.39 11.68 11.41
C LEU A 26 -8.24 12.40 12.45
N VAL A 27 -8.29 11.91 13.70
CA VAL A 27 -9.01 12.58 14.79
C VAL A 27 -8.43 13.97 15.08
N VAL A 28 -7.11 14.09 15.19
CA VAL A 28 -6.42 15.37 15.43
C VAL A 28 -6.63 16.37 14.30
N LEU A 29 -6.68 15.88 13.05
CA LEU A 29 -6.96 16.69 11.87
C LEU A 29 -8.45 17.00 11.68
N GLY A 30 -9.33 16.54 12.57
CA GLY A 30 -10.78 16.81 12.53
C GLY A 30 -11.60 15.86 11.67
N PHE A 31 -10.99 14.79 11.15
CA PHE A 31 -11.63 13.76 10.31
C PHE A 31 -12.14 12.54 11.10
N GLY A 32 -12.13 12.59 12.43
CA GLY A 32 -12.52 11.48 13.33
C GLY A 32 -14.01 11.11 13.37
N GLY A 33 -14.81 11.49 12.38
CA GLY A 33 -16.26 11.25 12.33
C GLY A 33 -16.69 9.85 11.88
N GLY A 34 -17.98 9.54 12.01
CA GLY A 34 -18.60 8.25 11.64
C GLY A 34 -18.55 7.87 10.15
N SER A 35 -17.90 8.67 9.31
CA SER A 35 -17.73 8.46 7.87
C SER A 35 -16.65 7.42 7.53
N SER A 36 -15.82 7.00 8.49
CA SER A 36 -14.67 6.10 8.25
C SER A 36 -15.05 4.77 7.61
N GLY A 37 -16.19 4.18 8.02
CA GLY A 37 -16.71 2.95 7.41
C GLY A 37 -17.17 3.14 5.96
N LEU A 38 -17.85 4.27 5.68
CA LEU A 38 -18.28 4.61 4.32
C LEU A 38 -17.08 4.86 3.40
N ILE A 39 -16.09 5.59 3.88
CA ILE A 39 -14.83 5.85 3.17
C ILE A 39 -14.14 4.54 2.83
N ALA A 40 -13.98 3.63 3.79
CA ALA A 40 -13.35 2.33 3.55
C ALA A 40 -14.07 1.52 2.47
N VAL A 41 -15.42 1.47 2.51
CA VAL A 41 -16.23 0.75 1.51
C VAL A 41 -16.11 1.38 0.13
N VAL A 42 -16.26 2.70 0.03
CA VAL A 42 -16.20 3.41 -1.26
C VAL A 42 -14.79 3.34 -1.86
N SER A 43 -13.75 3.56 -1.06
CA SER A 43 -12.36 3.46 -1.51
C SER A 43 -12.03 2.06 -2.01
N SER A 44 -12.49 1.01 -1.31
CA SER A 44 -12.32 -0.39 -1.75
C SER A 44 -13.02 -0.66 -3.09
N ALA A 45 -14.27 -0.19 -3.24
CA ALA A 45 -15.01 -0.35 -4.49
C ALA A 45 -14.32 0.36 -5.67
N VAL A 46 -13.89 1.61 -5.48
CA VAL A 46 -13.12 2.37 -6.48
C VAL A 46 -11.82 1.65 -6.83
N ALA A 47 -11.08 1.17 -5.84
CA ALA A 47 -9.84 0.44 -6.05
C ALA A 47 -10.04 -0.84 -6.86
N ILE A 48 -11.08 -1.63 -6.55
CA ILE A 48 -11.41 -2.85 -7.30
C ILE A 48 -11.76 -2.53 -8.75
N VAL A 49 -12.64 -1.56 -8.98
CA VAL A 49 -13.07 -1.17 -10.32
C VAL A 49 -11.89 -0.64 -11.13
N TRP A 50 -11.11 0.28 -10.57
CA TRP A 50 -9.97 0.85 -11.27
C TRP A 50 -8.87 -0.17 -11.53
N ASN A 51 -8.58 -1.07 -10.58
CA ASN A 51 -7.63 -2.15 -10.77
C ASN A 51 -8.00 -3.03 -11.98
N PHE A 52 -9.29 -3.40 -12.09
CA PHE A 52 -9.78 -4.15 -13.25
C PHE A 52 -9.63 -3.37 -14.57
N VAL A 53 -10.03 -2.09 -14.58
CA VAL A 53 -9.94 -1.22 -15.76
C VAL A 53 -8.48 -1.04 -16.19
N TRP A 54 -7.60 -0.67 -15.26
CA TRP A 54 -6.18 -0.42 -15.53
C TRP A 54 -5.47 -1.68 -16.04
N ASN A 55 -5.66 -2.82 -15.37
CA ASN A 55 -5.06 -4.08 -15.82
C ASN A 55 -5.52 -4.43 -17.24
N THR A 56 -6.82 -4.26 -17.53
CA THR A 56 -7.37 -4.53 -18.87
C THR A 56 -6.74 -3.63 -19.94
N ILE A 57 -6.64 -2.32 -19.66
CA ILE A 57 -6.01 -1.34 -20.56
C ILE A 57 -4.53 -1.67 -20.75
N PHE A 58 -3.81 -1.94 -19.67
CA PHE A 58 -2.38 -2.19 -19.71
C PHE A 58 -2.06 -3.49 -20.45
N GLU A 59 -2.81 -4.57 -20.22
CA GLU A 59 -2.67 -5.80 -20.97
C GLU A 59 -2.98 -5.60 -22.46
N ALA A 60 -4.05 -4.85 -22.79
CA ALA A 60 -4.37 -4.54 -24.18
C ALA A 60 -3.27 -3.73 -24.86
N TRP A 61 -2.60 -2.85 -24.12
CA TRP A 61 -1.43 -2.11 -24.58
C TRP A 61 -0.20 -3.01 -24.74
N GLU A 62 0.09 -3.90 -23.77
CA GLU A 62 1.20 -4.87 -23.86
C GLU A 62 1.03 -5.82 -25.05
N ARG A 63 -0.20 -6.29 -25.31
CA ARG A 63 -0.52 -7.16 -26.46
C ARG A 63 -0.25 -6.50 -27.82
N ARG A 64 -0.20 -5.16 -27.89
CA ARG A 64 0.11 -4.40 -29.11
C ARG A 64 1.62 -4.17 -29.32
N GLN A 65 2.48 -4.57 -28.38
CA GLN A 65 3.92 -4.37 -28.47
C GLN A 65 4.64 -5.60 -29.05
N SER A 66 5.60 -5.40 -29.97
CA SER A 66 6.27 -6.51 -30.67
C SER A 66 7.24 -7.33 -29.79
N SER A 67 7.61 -6.82 -28.62
CA SER A 67 8.52 -7.47 -27.67
C SER A 67 7.85 -7.65 -26.31
N GLN A 68 7.84 -8.87 -25.78
CA GLN A 68 7.27 -9.20 -24.47
C GLN A 68 8.25 -9.04 -23.30
N LYS A 69 9.47 -8.51 -23.53
CA LYS A 69 10.40 -8.28 -22.43
C LYS A 69 9.87 -7.18 -21.51
N ARG A 70 9.57 -7.52 -20.25
CA ARG A 70 9.20 -6.57 -19.18
C ARG A 70 10.40 -5.69 -18.81
N THR A 71 10.64 -4.64 -19.59
CA THR A 71 11.67 -3.64 -19.30
C THR A 71 11.31 -2.83 -18.05
N LEU A 72 12.31 -2.27 -17.38
CA LEU A 72 12.12 -1.42 -16.21
C LEU A 72 11.13 -0.27 -16.48
N GLY A 73 11.20 0.34 -17.67
CA GLY A 73 10.28 1.39 -18.09
C GLY A 73 8.81 0.96 -18.12
N ARG A 74 8.50 -0.28 -18.52
CA ARG A 74 7.12 -0.79 -18.49
C ARG A 74 6.57 -0.93 -17.08
N ARG A 75 7.43 -1.34 -16.14
CA ARG A 75 7.05 -1.43 -14.71
C ARG A 75 6.73 -0.07 -14.14
N ILE A 76 7.54 0.95 -14.49
CA ILE A 76 7.32 2.34 -14.07
C ILE A 76 6.02 2.90 -14.66
N VAL A 77 5.78 2.71 -15.97
CA VAL A 77 4.52 3.15 -16.60
C VAL A 77 3.31 2.47 -15.96
N HIS A 78 3.41 1.17 -15.70
CA HIS A 78 2.36 0.43 -15.02
C HIS A 78 2.06 0.98 -13.62
N SER A 79 3.10 1.14 -12.80
CA SER A 79 2.93 1.59 -11.41
C SER A 79 2.45 3.04 -11.34
N LEU A 80 3.01 3.93 -12.16
CA LEU A 80 2.60 5.34 -12.17
C LEU A 80 1.20 5.53 -12.72
N GLY A 81 0.80 4.77 -13.74
CA GLY A 81 -0.55 4.86 -14.29
C GLY A 81 -1.61 4.24 -13.38
N PHE A 82 -1.27 3.13 -12.69
CA PHE A 82 -2.14 2.55 -11.68
C PHE A 82 -2.37 3.53 -10.53
N GLU A 83 -1.28 3.99 -9.91
CA GLU A 83 -1.32 4.86 -8.73
C GLU A 83 -1.91 6.24 -9.07
N GLY A 84 -1.43 6.86 -10.15
CA GLY A 84 -1.91 8.16 -10.58
C GLY A 84 -3.39 8.12 -10.98
N GLY A 85 -3.83 7.04 -11.64
CA GLY A 85 -5.23 6.85 -11.96
C GLY A 85 -6.11 6.68 -10.72
N LEU A 86 -5.66 5.90 -9.73
CA LEU A 86 -6.37 5.78 -8.45
C LEU A 86 -6.55 7.14 -7.79
N VAL A 87 -5.48 7.93 -7.69
CA VAL A 87 -5.52 9.28 -7.09
C VAL A 87 -6.55 10.17 -7.79
N VAL A 88 -6.61 10.14 -9.13
CA VAL A 88 -7.57 10.95 -9.92
C VAL A 88 -9.03 10.62 -9.58
N PHE A 89 -9.36 9.37 -9.28
CA PHE A 89 -10.73 8.99 -8.89
C PHE A 89 -10.99 9.11 -7.40
N LEU A 90 -10.01 8.70 -6.58
CA LEU A 90 -10.16 8.60 -5.14
C LEU A 90 -10.18 9.97 -4.48
N VAL A 91 -9.29 10.88 -4.87
CA VAL A 91 -9.18 12.21 -4.26
C VAL A 91 -10.46 13.03 -4.37
N PRO A 92 -11.13 13.15 -5.54
CA PRO A 92 -12.40 13.88 -5.63
C PRO A 92 -13.51 13.27 -4.77
N ILE A 93 -13.56 11.94 -4.67
CA ILE A 93 -14.55 11.23 -3.87
C ILE A 93 -14.29 11.46 -2.38
N LEU A 94 -13.03 11.35 -1.94
CA LEU A 94 -12.65 11.62 -0.55
C LEU A 94 -12.89 13.08 -0.18
N ALA A 95 -12.53 14.02 -1.05
CA ALA A 95 -12.82 15.44 -0.87
C ALA A 95 -14.31 15.68 -0.66
N TRP A 96 -15.15 15.00 -1.45
CA TRP A 96 -16.59 15.10 -1.32
C TRP A 96 -17.12 14.47 -0.02
N ILE A 97 -16.65 13.29 0.38
CA ILE A 97 -17.12 12.63 1.60
C ILE A 97 -16.65 13.37 2.87
N LEU A 98 -15.40 13.84 2.87
CA LEU A 98 -14.80 14.56 3.99
C LEU A 98 -15.14 16.06 4.01
N GLN A 99 -15.81 16.57 2.96
CA GLN A 99 -16.16 17.99 2.81
C GLN A 99 -14.93 18.92 2.89
N VAL A 100 -13.83 18.49 2.28
CA VAL A 100 -12.57 19.25 2.19
C VAL A 100 -12.28 19.66 0.74
N SER A 101 -11.35 20.59 0.56
CA SER A 101 -10.87 20.94 -0.77
C SER A 101 -10.13 19.76 -1.43
N LEU A 102 -10.08 19.75 -2.77
CA LEU A 102 -9.30 18.76 -3.53
C LEU A 102 -7.83 18.75 -3.13
N VAL A 103 -7.27 19.92 -2.80
CA VAL A 103 -5.86 20.04 -2.37
C VAL A 103 -5.66 19.38 -1.01
N GLU A 104 -6.56 19.60 -0.05
CA GLU A 104 -6.48 18.95 1.27
C GLU A 104 -6.61 17.43 1.15
N ALA A 105 -7.57 16.92 0.38
CA ALA A 105 -7.71 15.48 0.14
C ALA A 105 -6.48 14.87 -0.54
N PHE A 106 -5.89 15.58 -1.51
CA PHE A 106 -4.66 15.17 -2.17
C PHE A 106 -3.45 15.16 -1.22
N LEU A 107 -3.33 16.18 -0.36
CA LEU A 107 -2.27 16.25 0.65
C LEU A 107 -2.41 15.15 1.70
N LEU A 108 -3.64 14.79 2.09
CA LEU A 108 -3.90 13.66 2.97
C LEU A 108 -3.45 12.34 2.33
N GLU A 109 -3.78 12.14 1.06
CA GLU A 109 -3.38 10.95 0.30
C GLU A 109 -1.85 10.84 0.20
N ILE A 110 -1.16 11.91 -0.22
CA ILE A 110 0.30 11.95 -0.29
C ILE A 110 0.93 11.76 1.09
N GLY A 111 0.38 12.42 2.11
CA GLY A 111 0.86 12.30 3.48
C GLY A 111 0.79 10.86 3.99
N LEU A 112 -0.32 10.17 3.76
CA LEU A 112 -0.49 8.77 4.09
C LEU A 112 0.45 7.87 3.28
N LEU A 113 0.61 8.10 1.97
CA LEU A 113 1.53 7.34 1.11
C LEU A 113 2.98 7.45 1.60
N ILE A 114 3.46 8.68 1.84
CA ILE A 114 4.80 8.92 2.36
C ILE A 114 4.97 8.30 3.74
N PHE A 115 3.97 8.48 4.62
CA PHE A 115 3.97 7.86 5.94
C PHE A 115 4.10 6.35 5.85
N PHE A 116 3.23 5.66 5.10
CA PHE A 116 3.26 4.21 4.99
C PHE A 116 4.53 3.69 4.34
N LEU A 117 5.10 4.41 3.36
CA LEU A 117 6.36 4.04 2.73
C LEU A 117 7.52 4.07 3.74
N LEU A 118 7.65 5.18 4.49
CA LEU A 118 8.69 5.32 5.52
C LEU A 118 8.43 4.37 6.69
N TYR A 119 7.19 4.27 7.15
CA TYR A 119 6.76 3.40 8.23
C TYR A 119 7.06 1.95 7.93
N THR A 120 6.70 1.44 6.74
CA THR A 120 6.98 0.06 6.32
C THR A 120 8.47 -0.23 6.35
N PHE A 121 9.29 0.68 5.81
CA PHE A 121 10.73 0.53 5.79
C PHE A 121 11.33 0.48 7.21
N VAL A 122 11.01 1.49 8.04
CA VAL A 122 11.53 1.59 9.41
C VAL A 122 11.03 0.44 10.26
N PHE A 123 9.75 0.09 10.17
CA PHE A 123 9.17 -1.02 10.91
C PHE A 123 9.83 -2.35 10.53
N ALA A 124 9.98 -2.63 9.23
CA ALA A 124 10.65 -3.86 8.78
C ALA A 124 12.08 -3.94 9.34
N TRP A 125 12.83 -2.83 9.27
CA TRP A 125 14.18 -2.77 9.79
C TRP A 125 14.23 -2.99 11.31
N VAL A 126 13.42 -2.26 12.09
CA VAL A 126 13.36 -2.39 13.55
C VAL A 126 12.89 -3.80 13.94
N PHE A 127 11.89 -4.34 13.27
CA PHE A 127 11.39 -5.68 13.54
C PHE A 127 12.47 -6.74 13.32
N ASP A 128 13.24 -6.63 12.23
CA ASP A 128 14.33 -7.56 11.96
C ASP A 128 15.48 -7.44 12.98
N LEU A 129 15.69 -6.26 13.57
CA LEU A 129 16.63 -6.08 14.70
C LEU A 129 16.13 -6.75 15.99
N VAL A 130 14.83 -6.63 16.30
CA VAL A 130 14.24 -7.17 17.53
C VAL A 130 13.97 -8.68 17.42
N LEU A 131 13.47 -9.15 16.27
CA LEU A 131 13.23 -10.56 15.94
C LEU A 131 13.95 -10.95 14.62
N PRO A 132 15.25 -11.30 14.69
CA PRO A 132 16.01 -11.70 13.52
C PRO A 132 15.40 -12.89 12.75
N PRO A 133 15.47 -12.90 11.41
CA PRO A 133 15.09 -14.06 10.62
C PRO A 133 15.94 -15.28 10.99
N ARG A 134 15.31 -16.46 11.12
CA ARG A 134 16.07 -17.71 11.25
C ARG A 134 16.83 -17.95 9.95
N HIS A 135 18.16 -17.89 10.02
CA HIS A 135 19.01 -18.34 8.94
C HIS A 135 19.02 -19.87 8.97
N ASN A 136 18.48 -20.50 7.94
CA ASN A 136 18.69 -21.92 7.75
C ASN A 136 20.15 -22.07 7.31
N VAL A 137 21.02 -22.53 8.22
CA VAL A 137 22.37 -22.96 7.84
C VAL A 137 22.18 -24.13 6.88
N VAL A 138 22.42 -23.89 5.59
CA VAL A 138 22.56 -24.97 4.62
C VAL A 138 23.81 -25.71 5.04
N HIS A 139 23.65 -26.83 5.74
CA HIS A 139 24.75 -27.77 5.92
C HIS A 139 25.11 -28.27 4.53
N SER A 140 26.15 -27.70 3.95
CA SER A 140 26.89 -28.30 2.85
C SER A 140 27.44 -29.64 3.37
N SER A 141 26.68 -30.70 3.15
CA SER A 141 27.16 -32.06 3.23
C SER A 141 28.20 -32.24 2.11
N GLU A 142 29.46 -31.94 2.40
CA GLU A 142 30.58 -32.40 1.59
C GLU A 142 30.75 -33.92 1.82
N PRO A 143 30.68 -34.75 0.77
CA PRO A 143 31.12 -36.13 0.83
C PRO A 143 32.65 -36.16 0.77
N HIS A 144 33.28 -36.62 1.85
CA HIS A 144 34.64 -37.16 1.82
C HIS A 144 34.61 -38.66 1.49
#